data_AF-A0A947PGG3-F1
#
_entry.id   AF-A0A947PGG3-F1
#
_cell.length_a   1.000
_cell.length_b   1.000
_cell.length_c   1.000
_cell.angle_alpha   90.00
_cell.angle_beta   90.00
_cell.angle_gamma   90.00
#
_symmetry.space_group_name_H-M   'P 1'
#
loop_
_entity.id
_entity.type
_entity.pdbx_description
1 polymer ?
#
loop_
_entity_poly.entity_id
_entity_poly.type
_entity_poly.pdbx_seq_one_letter_code
_entity_poly.pdbx_strand_id
1 'polypeptide(L)'
;MMDQPGSDAGGAASSLIDSWRDILDLANSRVRITCPDGKRRTVSRIEARLIELTSPTCKRRLMCQDFIVLVRQALEMTQDIREGPEPS
;
A
#
# COMPACT_ATOMS: atom_id res chain seq x y z
N MET A 1 22.11 -27.45 -29.90
CA MET A 1 22.06 -26.13 -29.24
C MET A 1 20.90 -25.37 -29.84
N MET A 2 19.79 -25.25 -29.13
CA MET A 2 18.75 -24.27 -29.42
C MET A 2 18.32 -23.70 -28.07
N ASP A 3 18.87 -22.53 -27.73
CA ASP A 3 18.38 -21.67 -26.65
C ASP A 3 17.07 -21.03 -27.11
N GLN A 4 16.00 -21.20 -26.31
CA GLN A 4 14.81 -20.36 -26.37
C GLN A 4 14.77 -19.50 -25.10
N PRO A 5 14.94 -18.17 -25.18
CA PRO A 5 14.61 -17.26 -24.10
C PRO A 5 13.17 -16.78 -24.29
N GLY A 6 12.31 -17.01 -23.30
CA GLY A 6 10.92 -16.53 -23.38
C GLY A 6 10.06 -16.94 -22.19
N SER A 7 10.46 -16.58 -20.97
CA SER A 7 9.61 -16.78 -19.78
C SER A 7 9.76 -15.70 -18.71
N ASP A 8 9.96 -14.44 -19.10
CA ASP A 8 10.15 -13.35 -18.12
C ASP A 8 8.85 -12.56 -17.81
N ALA A 9 7.80 -12.71 -18.62
CA ALA A 9 6.55 -11.96 -18.41
C ALA A 9 5.75 -12.45 -17.19
N GLY A 10 5.79 -13.76 -16.89
CA GLY A 10 5.10 -14.33 -15.72
C GLY A 10 5.76 -13.97 -14.39
N GLY A 11 7.09 -13.81 -14.37
CA GLY A 11 7.85 -13.45 -13.17
C GLY A 11 7.64 -12.00 -12.74
N ALA A 12 7.59 -11.07 -13.70
CA ALA A 12 7.39 -9.65 -13.43
C ALA A 12 5.99 -9.34 -12.86
N ALA A 13 4.95 -10.00 -13.38
CA ALA A 13 3.58 -9.85 -12.88
C ALA A 13 3.44 -10.39 -11.43
N SER A 14 4.07 -11.53 -11.12
CA SER A 14 4.11 -12.06 -9.75
C SER A 14 4.79 -11.09 -8.78
N SER A 15 5.95 -10.55 -9.16
CA SER A 15 6.70 -9.60 -8.34
C SER A 15 5.93 -8.31 -8.04
N LEU A 16 5.13 -7.84 -8.99
CA LEU A 16 4.32 -6.65 -8.81
C LEU A 16 3.15 -6.90 -7.82
N ILE A 17 2.49 -8.05 -7.93
CA ILE A 17 1.41 -8.46 -7.00
C ILE A 17 1.95 -8.56 -5.57
N ASP A 18 3.13 -9.17 -5.41
CA ASP A 18 3.77 -9.28 -4.10
C ASP A 18 4.12 -7.90 -3.54
N SER A 19 4.56 -6.95 -4.38
CA SER A 19 4.80 -5.57 -3.96
C SER A 19 3.51 -4.86 -3.49
N TRP A 20 2.38 -5.10 -4.14
CA TRP A 20 1.09 -4.55 -3.69
C TRP A 20 0.65 -5.12 -2.35
N ARG A 21 0.85 -6.42 -2.13
CA ARG A 21 0.60 -7.06 -0.83
C ARG A 21 1.48 -6.46 0.26
N ASP A 22 2.76 -6.27 0.01
CA ASP A 22 3.70 -5.66 0.96
C ASP A 22 3.26 -4.24 1.36
N ILE A 23 2.74 -3.44 0.41
CA ILE A 23 2.20 -2.10 0.69
C ILE A 23 0.98 -2.18 1.61
N LEU A 24 0.06 -3.12 1.36
CA LEU A 24 -1.14 -3.32 2.18
C LEU A 24 -0.78 -3.83 3.59
N ASP A 25 0.18 -4.74 3.71
CA ASP A 25 0.68 -5.22 4.99
C ASP A 25 1.36 -4.10 5.78
N LEU A 26 2.16 -3.26 5.09
CA LEU A 26 2.76 -2.08 5.69
C LEU A 26 1.70 -1.08 6.17
N ALA A 27 0.64 -0.86 5.39
CA ALA A 27 -0.48 0.00 5.75
C ALA A 27 -1.20 -0.49 7.01
N ASN A 28 -1.40 -1.81 7.12
CA ASN A 28 -2.04 -2.47 8.27
C ASN A 28 -1.13 -2.61 9.49
N SER A 29 0.19 -2.46 9.34
CA SER A 29 1.14 -2.56 10.45
C SER A 29 0.77 -1.61 11.60
N ARG A 30 0.83 -2.11 12.83
CA ARG A 30 0.44 -1.36 14.01
C ARG A 30 1.56 -0.42 14.45
N VAL A 31 1.22 0.85 14.67
CA VAL A 31 2.13 1.88 15.17
C VAL A 31 1.50 2.60 16.36
N ARG A 32 2.35 3.05 17.28
CA ARG A 32 1.91 3.84 18.44
C ARG A 32 2.10 5.32 18.14
N ILE A 33 1.04 6.10 18.28
CA ILE A 33 1.07 7.56 18.10
C ILE A 33 0.56 8.27 19.34
N THR A 34 0.92 9.54 19.48
CA THR A 34 0.26 10.47 20.40
C THR A 34 -0.80 11.23 19.61
N CYS A 35 -2.06 11.11 20.02
CA CYS A 35 -3.18 11.81 19.39
C CYS A 35 -3.25 13.28 19.85
N PRO A 36 -4.03 14.14 19.16
CA PRO A 36 -4.21 15.54 19.56
C PRO A 36 -4.77 15.73 20.98
N ASP A 37 -5.49 14.74 21.50
CA ASP A 37 -6.00 14.70 22.89
C ASP A 37 -4.92 14.35 23.93
N GLY A 38 -3.65 14.23 23.51
CA GLY A 38 -2.51 13.87 24.35
C GLY A 38 -2.44 12.37 24.70
N LYS A 39 -3.44 11.57 24.32
CA LYS A 39 -3.46 10.13 24.63
C LYS A 39 -2.62 9.35 23.62
N ARG A 40 -1.96 8.31 24.11
CA ARG A 40 -1.26 7.34 23.25
C ARG A 40 -2.24 6.28 22.78
N ARG A 41 -2.28 6.05 21.46
CA ARG A 41 -3.11 5.01 20.85
C ARG A 41 -2.28 4.16 19.90
N THR A 42 -2.62 2.88 19.80
CA THR A 42 -2.08 1.97 18.79
C THR A 42 -3.08 1.93 17.64
N VAL A 43 -2.65 2.38 16.47
CA VAL A 43 -3.46 2.44 15.24
C VAL A 43 -2.70 1.78 14.10
N SER A 44 -3.37 1.53 12.98
CA SER A 44 -2.67 1.13 11.74
C SER A 44 -1.80 2.28 11.23
N ARG A 45 -0.80 1.95 10.40
CA ARG A 45 0.10 2.94 9.83
C ARG A 45 -0.63 3.90 8.91
N ILE A 46 -1.63 3.43 8.16
CA ILE A 46 -2.46 4.30 7.31
C ILE A 46 -3.28 5.29 8.15
N GLU A 47 -3.91 4.85 9.24
CA GLU A 47 -4.62 5.74 10.17
C GLU A 47 -3.67 6.78 10.77
N ALA A 48 -2.46 6.38 11.17
CA ALA A 48 -1.48 7.31 11.69
C ALA A 48 -1.11 8.42 10.70
N ARG A 49 -0.96 8.10 9.40
CA ARG A 49 -0.65 9.10 8.36
C ARG A 49 -1.82 10.02 8.07
N LEU A 50 -3.05 9.50 8.08
CA LEU A 50 -4.26 10.33 7.97
C LEU A 50 -4.35 11.31 9.13
N ILE A 51 -4.11 10.86 10.37
CA ILE A 51 -4.09 11.73 11.55
C ILE A 51 -2.99 12.80 11.40
N GLU A 52 -1.78 12.42 10.97
CA GLU A 52 -0.67 13.36 10.77
C GLU A 52 -1.03 14.47 9.78
N LEU A 53 -1.80 14.17 8.74
CA LEU A 53 -2.24 15.15 7.73
C LEU A 53 -3.29 16.15 8.25
N THR A 54 -4.04 15.80 9.29
CA THR A 54 -4.96 16.73 9.96
C THR A 54 -4.22 17.83 10.72
N SER A 55 -2.93 17.63 11.01
CA SER A 55 -2.10 18.66 11.63
C SER A 55 -1.76 19.78 10.63
N PRO A 56 -2.01 21.06 10.99
CA PRO A 56 -1.63 22.19 10.13
C PRO A 56 -0.11 22.31 9.96
N THR A 57 0.69 21.73 10.86
CA THR A 57 2.17 21.79 10.84
C THR A 57 2.81 20.44 10.49
N CYS A 58 2.08 19.59 9.75
CA CYS A 58 2.56 18.29 9.27
C CYS A 58 3.87 18.42 8.45
N LYS A 59 5.02 18.13 9.08
CA LYS A 59 6.36 18.23 8.46
C LYS A 59 6.58 17.24 7.31
N ARG A 60 5.80 16.15 7.27
CA ARG A 60 5.94 15.05 6.30
C ARG A 60 4.72 14.92 5.40
N ARG A 61 4.03 16.04 5.13
CA ARG A 61 2.77 16.08 4.37
C ARG A 61 2.87 15.32 3.04
N LEU A 62 3.89 15.61 2.24
CA LEU A 62 4.12 14.95 0.95
C LEU A 62 4.26 13.43 1.12
N MET A 63 5.16 12.97 1.99
CA MET A 63 5.33 11.52 2.25
C MET A 63 4.06 10.84 2.76
N CYS A 64 3.25 11.53 3.56
CA CYS A 64 1.97 10.98 4.02
C CYS A 64 0.98 10.85 2.86
N GLN A 65 0.92 11.84 1.96
CA GLN A 65 0.08 11.81 0.76
C GLN A 65 0.53 10.72 -0.21
N ASP A 66 1.83 10.63 -0.50
CA ASP A 66 2.40 9.61 -1.39
C ASP A 66 2.09 8.20 -0.88
N PHE A 67 2.25 7.98 0.44
CA PHE A 67 1.90 6.70 1.06
C PHE A 67 0.41 6.36 0.90
N ILE A 68 -0.49 7.33 1.07
CA ILE A 68 -1.92 7.10 0.87
C ILE A 68 -2.25 6.78 -0.58
N VAL A 69 -1.59 7.45 -1.55
CA VAL A 69 -1.76 7.16 -2.98
C VAL A 69 -1.32 5.73 -3.29
N LEU A 70 -0.16 5.30 -2.79
CA LEU A 70 0.32 3.93 -2.97
C LEU A 70 -0.64 2.89 -2.38
N VAL A 71 -1.19 3.15 -1.20
CA VAL A 71 -2.18 2.25 -0.58
C VAL A 71 -3.46 2.17 -1.41
N ARG A 72 -3.94 3.29 -1.97
CA ARG A 72 -5.11 3.29 -2.86
C ARG A 72 -4.86 2.48 -4.13
N GLN A 73 -3.72 2.70 -4.78
CA GLN A 73 -3.32 1.93 -5.97
C GLN A 73 -3.22 0.44 -5.67
N ALA A 74 -2.64 0.06 -4.52
CA ALA A 74 -2.54 -1.33 -4.09
C ALA A 74 -3.93 -1.97 -3.88
N LEU A 75 -4.89 -1.21 -3.34
CA LEU A 75 -6.28 -1.68 -3.17
C LEU A 75 -6.97 -1.91 -4.51
N GLU A 76 -6.87 -0.95 -5.44
CA GLU A 76 -7.45 -1.04 -6.79
C GLU A 76 -6.90 -2.27 -7.54
N MET A 77 -5.57 -2.43 -7.56
CA MET A 77 -4.91 -3.57 -8.22
C MET A 77 -5.29 -4.92 -7.59
N THR A 78 -5.46 -4.98 -6.27
CA THR A 78 -5.86 -6.23 -5.59
C THR A 78 -7.33 -6.58 -5.82
N GLN A 79 -8.19 -5.58 -6.04
CA GLN A 79 -9.59 -5.79 -6.42
C GLN A 79 -9.70 -6.31 -7.85
N ASP A 80 -8.96 -5.73 -8.79
CA ASP A 80 -8.93 -6.16 -10.20
C ASP A 80 -8.46 -7.62 -10.34
N ILE A 81 -7.52 -8.07 -9.48
CA ILE A 81 -7.08 -9.48 -9.46
C ILE A 81 -8.17 -10.43 -8.94
N ARG A 82 -9.04 -9.96 -8.05
CA ARG A 82 -10.14 -10.78 -7.49
C ARG A 82 -11.31 -10.92 -8.46
N GLU A 83 -11.56 -9.89 -9.26
CA GLU A 83 -12.65 -9.84 -10.24
C GLU A 83 -12.22 -10.32 -11.62
N GLY A 84 -11.43 -11.40 -11.70
CA GLY A 84 -10.92 -11.95 -12.96
C GLY A 84 -11.98 -11.99 -14.08
N PRO A 85 -11.56 -11.86 -15.36
CA PRO A 85 -12.45 -11.52 -16.47
C PRO A 85 -13.69 -12.44 -16.48
N GLU A 86 -14.88 -11.83 -16.46
CA GLU A 86 -16.13 -12.58 -16.53
C GLU A 86 -16.09 -13.54 -17.74
N PRO A 87 -16.40 -14.84 -17.55
CA PRO A 87 -16.52 -15.75 -18.69
C PRO A 87 -17.70 -15.30 -19.55
N SER A 88 -17.39 -14.94 -20.80
CA SER A 88 -18.36 -14.60 -21.85
C SER A 88 -19.23 -15.79 -22.27
#